data_AF-A0A931DQI3-F1
#
_entry.id   AF-A0A931DQI3-F1
#
_cell.length_a   1.000
_cell.length_b   1.000
_cell.length_c   1.000
_cell.angle_alpha   90.00
_cell.angle_beta   90.00
_cell.angle_gamma   90.00
#
_symmetry.space_group_name_H-M   'P 1'
#
loop_
_entity.id
_entity.type
_entity.pdbx_description
1 polymer ?
#
loop_
_entity_poly.entity_id
_entity_poly.type
_entity_poly.pdbx_seq_one_letter_code
_entity_poly.pdbx_strand_id
1 'polypeptide(L)'
;MTKTEKDPGAAAALAESPPEWLARLRADPGPAALGITWLDAGDIRADGGEDETVFDGIMHSRATREYIDRHRPHMVRVASGPGYVGGFGLEHEAAWYVDTREPDRPLLAPNVTYPPFLWIPAEEASTEGMRRAMEGLFPSTKPVRATLPKTSRGFMGYADQMRVPNVYSGEFVPIDGLELDRYYTMNTFTEGMSWGSVVADDPYPDEHLGPVTMGVVHRDYLKQSPGVPSMTWRTAASGSYLGIEAHGGRLLVAEARYRPSPDHGVIERMNAEFGCTFPVDLPVDVVGALIGFDFRPLDLWERELAVEEDPGHILGKMEIALALAHGDLDAVDRLRPYFSHGDPPIRVHLLNFALRYNLEFLMEEHALTETETEIADQIHAILDRGTGDGHPDLFEEGAAWDDEDDEDEEDGDE
;
A
#
# COMPACT_ATOMS: atom_id res chain seq x y z
N MET A 1 -17.02 1.96 18.53
CA MET A 1 -16.68 3.24 17.88
C MET A 1 -16.67 4.32 18.95
N THR A 2 -15.52 4.93 19.19
CA THR A 2 -15.34 5.98 20.20
C THR A 2 -15.45 7.31 19.48
N LYS A 3 -16.37 8.19 19.89
CA LYS A 3 -16.42 9.56 19.37
C LYS A 3 -15.20 10.31 19.91
N THR A 4 -14.44 10.94 19.03
CA THR A 4 -13.40 11.89 19.44
C THR A 4 -14.04 13.26 19.53
N GLU A 5 -14.24 13.76 20.75
CA GLU A 5 -14.69 15.14 20.96
C GLU A 5 -13.54 16.08 20.56
N LYS A 6 -13.75 16.93 19.55
CA LYS A 6 -12.85 18.05 19.29
C LYS A 6 -12.88 18.99 20.49
N ASP A 7 -11.79 19.73 20.75
CA ASP A 7 -11.81 20.79 21.75
C ASP A 7 -12.54 22.01 21.17
N PRO A 8 -13.82 22.28 21.54
CA PRO A 8 -14.56 23.41 20.97
C PRO A 8 -13.93 24.76 21.35
N GLY A 9 -13.12 24.79 22.41
CA GLY A 9 -12.34 25.96 22.81
C GLY A 9 -11.20 26.26 21.84
N ALA A 10 -10.58 25.24 21.25
CA ALA A 10 -9.46 25.41 20.33
C ALA A 10 -9.87 26.16 19.04
N ALA A 11 -10.99 25.75 18.42
CA ALA A 11 -11.51 26.39 17.23
C ALA A 11 -12.00 27.83 17.50
N ALA A 12 -12.68 28.04 18.63
CA ALA A 12 -13.12 29.38 19.04
C ALA A 12 -11.94 30.33 19.29
N ALA A 13 -10.92 29.87 20.03
CA ALA A 13 -9.72 30.65 20.31
C ALA A 13 -8.96 31.01 19.01
N LEU A 14 -8.81 30.06 18.09
CA LEU A 14 -8.15 30.30 16.81
C LEU A 14 -8.94 31.28 15.93
N ALA A 15 -10.27 31.21 15.93
CA ALA A 15 -11.13 32.13 15.19
C ALA A 15 -11.09 33.57 15.75
N GLU A 16 -10.94 33.72 17.06
CA GLU A 16 -10.85 35.02 17.73
C GLU A 16 -9.46 35.65 17.61
N SER A 17 -8.40 34.85 17.70
CA SER A 17 -7.02 35.30 17.68
C SER A 17 -6.16 34.44 16.75
N PRO A 18 -6.34 34.54 15.41
CA PRO A 18 -5.57 33.75 14.46
C PRO A 18 -4.08 34.14 14.49
N PRO A 19 -3.16 33.20 14.21
CA PRO A 19 -1.74 33.49 14.05
C PRO A 19 -1.51 34.57 12.98
N GLU A 20 -0.47 35.40 13.17
CA GLU A 20 -0.17 36.50 12.23
C GLU A 20 0.03 36.00 10.79
N TRP A 21 0.62 34.83 10.62
CA TRP A 21 0.83 34.26 9.29
C TRP A 21 -0.48 33.92 8.59
N LEU A 22 -1.51 33.50 9.31
CA LEU A 22 -2.82 33.16 8.73
C LEU A 22 -3.51 34.42 8.22
N ALA A 23 -3.42 35.53 8.95
CA ALA A 23 -3.91 36.83 8.49
C ALA A 23 -3.14 37.31 7.24
N ARG A 24 -1.82 37.14 7.19
CA ARG A 24 -1.01 37.47 6.00
C ARG A 24 -1.40 36.63 4.78
N LEU A 25 -1.54 35.32 4.93
CA LEU A 25 -1.92 34.42 3.84
C LEU A 25 -3.34 34.66 3.33
N ARG A 26 -4.28 35.05 4.20
CA ARG A 26 -5.63 35.46 3.80
C ARG A 26 -5.66 36.73 2.94
N ALA A 27 -4.71 37.63 3.17
CA ALA A 27 -4.56 38.86 2.39
C ALA A 27 -3.76 38.65 1.08
N ASP A 28 -3.04 37.52 0.96
CA ASP A 28 -2.28 37.15 -0.23
C ASP A 28 -3.23 36.54 -1.29
N PRO A 29 -3.22 37.01 -2.55
CA PRO A 29 -3.98 36.36 -3.63
C PRO A 29 -3.38 34.99 -4.06
N GLY A 30 -2.15 34.69 -3.66
CA GLY A 30 -1.41 33.48 -4.03
C GLY A 30 -2.13 32.16 -3.72
N PRO A 31 -2.64 31.93 -2.49
CA PRO A 31 -3.36 30.70 -2.15
C PRO A 31 -4.62 30.50 -3.00
N ALA A 32 -5.34 31.57 -3.36
CA ALA A 32 -6.51 31.47 -4.23
C ALA A 32 -6.13 30.98 -5.64
N ALA A 33 -4.95 31.37 -6.16
CA ALA A 33 -4.43 30.86 -7.42
C ALA A 33 -4.04 29.37 -7.37
N LEU A 34 -3.86 28.82 -6.16
CA LEU A 34 -3.66 27.39 -5.90
C LEU A 34 -4.99 26.65 -5.67
N GLY A 35 -6.14 27.30 -5.83
CA GLY A 35 -7.45 26.70 -5.57
C GLY A 35 -7.81 26.61 -4.08
N ILE A 36 -7.14 27.38 -3.21
CA ILE A 36 -7.37 27.35 -1.76
C ILE A 36 -8.39 28.43 -1.38
N THR A 37 -9.40 28.02 -0.61
CA THR A 37 -10.45 28.88 -0.07
C THR A 37 -10.34 28.92 1.45
N TRP A 38 -10.09 30.10 2.01
CA TRP A 38 -10.03 30.30 3.46
C TRP A 38 -11.42 30.24 4.08
N LEU A 39 -11.55 29.52 5.19
CA LEU A 39 -12.77 29.49 6.00
C LEU A 39 -12.95 30.82 6.74
N ASP A 40 -14.19 31.25 6.92
CA ASP A 40 -14.49 32.39 7.77
C ASP A 40 -14.50 32.00 9.26
N ALA A 41 -14.63 32.98 10.17
CA ALA A 41 -14.61 32.72 11.60
C ALA A 41 -15.82 31.90 12.10
N GLY A 42 -16.96 31.96 11.40
CA GLY A 42 -18.12 31.11 11.66
C GLY A 42 -17.85 29.66 11.28
N ASP A 43 -17.32 29.45 10.08
CA ASP A 43 -16.99 28.12 9.54
C ASP A 43 -15.91 27.43 10.38
N ILE A 44 -14.87 28.16 10.81
CA ILE A 44 -13.83 27.63 11.72
C ILE A 44 -14.46 27.13 13.03
N ARG A 45 -15.38 27.91 13.62
CA ARG A 45 -16.05 27.49 14.86
C ARG A 45 -16.96 26.29 14.64
N ALA A 46 -17.62 26.20 13.49
CA ALA A 46 -18.47 25.08 13.14
C ALA A 46 -17.67 23.78 12.93
N ASP A 47 -16.44 23.87 12.40
CA ASP A 47 -15.54 22.72 12.27
C ASP A 47 -15.16 22.10 13.62
N GLY A 48 -15.17 22.87 14.71
CA GLY A 48 -14.91 22.41 16.08
C GLY A 48 -16.02 21.55 16.71
N GLY A 49 -17.05 21.16 15.96
CA GLY A 49 -18.12 20.26 16.40
C GLY A 49 -17.71 18.79 16.51
N GLU A 50 -18.68 17.91 16.83
CA GLU A 50 -18.45 16.46 16.82
C GLU A 50 -18.08 15.99 15.40
N ASP A 51 -16.90 15.37 15.26
CA ASP A 51 -16.59 14.57 14.08
C ASP A 51 -17.48 13.32 14.14
N GLU A 52 -18.45 13.20 13.23
CA GLU A 52 -19.00 11.88 12.96
C GLU A 52 -17.83 11.01 12.51
N THR A 53 -17.57 9.92 13.25
CA THR A 53 -16.62 8.90 12.83
C THR A 53 -17.19 8.25 11.58
N VAL A 54 -16.95 8.87 10.43
CA VAL A 54 -17.14 8.23 9.13
C VAL A 54 -16.20 7.05 9.17
N PHE A 55 -16.73 5.85 8.93
CA PHE A 55 -15.90 4.68 8.67
C PHE A 55 -14.97 5.07 7.52
N ASP A 56 -13.70 5.29 7.82
CA ASP A 56 -12.69 5.79 6.88
C ASP A 56 -12.15 4.68 5.98
N GLY A 57 -12.55 3.42 6.23
CA GLY A 57 -12.07 2.25 5.51
C GLY A 57 -10.60 1.96 5.78
N ILE A 58 -10.00 2.56 6.83
CA ILE A 58 -8.57 2.45 7.12
C ILE A 58 -8.35 1.47 8.27
N MET A 59 -7.45 0.50 8.06
CA MET A 59 -6.95 -0.31 9.16
C MET A 59 -6.03 0.54 10.05
N HIS A 60 -6.37 0.59 11.33
CA HIS A 60 -5.53 1.25 12.33
C HIS A 60 -5.07 0.26 13.38
N SER A 61 -3.76 0.24 13.64
CA SER A 61 -3.21 -0.34 14.86
C SER A 61 -3.70 0.47 16.08
N ARG A 62 -3.59 -0.12 17.27
CA ARG A 62 -3.89 0.59 18.50
C ARG A 62 -3.07 1.87 18.64
N ALA A 63 -1.78 1.81 18.29
CA ALA A 63 -0.88 2.96 18.39
C ALA A 63 -1.29 4.11 17.45
N THR A 64 -1.70 3.80 16.21
CA THR A 64 -2.12 4.85 15.28
C THR A 64 -3.46 5.47 15.69
N ARG A 65 -4.39 4.70 16.26
CA ARG A 65 -5.63 5.26 16.86
C ARG A 65 -5.33 6.18 18.05
N GLU A 66 -4.51 5.73 18.99
CA GLU A 66 -4.13 6.54 20.15
C GLU A 66 -3.40 7.83 19.76
N TYR A 67 -2.66 7.83 18.64
CA TYR A 67 -2.10 9.05 18.08
C TYR A 67 -3.20 9.98 17.56
N ILE A 68 -4.13 9.48 16.74
CA ILE A 68 -5.22 10.26 16.17
C ILE A 68 -6.05 10.92 17.28
N ASP A 69 -6.49 10.14 18.27
CA ASP A 69 -7.31 10.60 19.38
C ASP A 69 -6.63 11.72 20.19
N ARG A 70 -5.29 11.67 20.29
CA ARG A 70 -4.48 12.68 21.01
C ARG A 70 -4.26 13.97 20.22
N HIS A 71 -4.24 13.89 18.89
CA HIS A 71 -3.83 15.01 18.02
C HIS A 71 -5.03 15.72 17.41
N ARG A 72 -6.01 14.96 16.90
CA ARG A 72 -7.16 15.48 16.16
C ARG A 72 -7.95 16.56 16.91
N PRO A 73 -8.15 16.51 18.24
CA PRO A 73 -8.84 17.58 18.97
C PRO A 73 -8.18 18.96 18.88
N HIS A 74 -6.88 19.01 18.57
CA HIS A 74 -6.12 20.25 18.45
C HIS A 74 -5.98 20.75 17.02
N MET A 75 -6.49 19.98 16.04
CA MET A 75 -6.40 20.27 14.62
C MET A 75 -7.63 21.02 14.15
N VAL A 76 -7.47 22.31 13.89
CA VAL A 76 -8.58 23.18 13.47
C VAL A 76 -8.45 23.47 11.98
N ARG A 77 -9.47 23.13 11.18
CA ARG A 77 -9.49 23.46 9.76
C ARG A 77 -9.60 24.97 9.59
N VAL A 78 -8.76 25.54 8.71
CA VAL A 78 -8.73 26.98 8.41
C VAL A 78 -8.90 27.28 6.92
N ALA A 79 -8.73 26.29 6.06
CA ALA A 79 -8.95 26.42 4.62
C ALA A 79 -9.35 25.09 3.99
N SER A 80 -9.83 25.20 2.76
CA SER A 80 -10.24 24.10 1.89
C SER A 80 -9.54 24.22 0.55
N GLY A 81 -9.33 23.10 -0.12
CA GLY A 81 -8.77 23.02 -1.46
C GLY A 81 -7.25 22.83 -1.50
N PRO A 82 -6.70 22.53 -2.69
CA PRO A 82 -7.41 22.42 -3.97
C PRO A 82 -8.37 21.24 -4.02
N GLY A 83 -9.42 21.40 -4.83
CA GLY A 83 -10.26 20.28 -5.24
C GLY A 83 -9.53 19.45 -6.30
N TYR A 84 -9.75 18.13 -6.29
CA TYR A 84 -9.23 17.21 -7.28
C TYR A 84 -10.28 16.14 -7.61
N VAL A 85 -10.16 15.57 -8.80
CA VAL A 85 -11.09 14.54 -9.27
C VAL A 85 -10.40 13.18 -9.10
N GLY A 86 -11.00 12.31 -8.29
CA GLY A 86 -10.57 10.92 -8.14
C GLY A 86 -11.23 9.99 -9.15
N GLY A 87 -11.18 8.70 -8.87
CA GLY A 87 -11.87 7.67 -9.67
C GLY A 87 -13.37 7.97 -9.83
N PHE A 88 -13.95 7.57 -10.97
CA PHE A 88 -15.36 7.78 -11.32
C PHE A 88 -15.85 9.24 -11.41
N GLY A 89 -14.96 10.22 -11.38
CA GLY A 89 -15.36 11.62 -11.37
C GLY A 89 -15.78 12.11 -9.98
N LEU A 90 -15.45 11.38 -8.92
CA LEU A 90 -15.71 11.84 -7.55
C LEU A 90 -14.82 13.03 -7.24
N GLU A 91 -15.44 14.14 -6.83
CA GLU A 91 -14.75 15.33 -6.40
C GLU A 91 -14.30 15.16 -4.95
N HIS A 92 -13.00 15.32 -4.74
CA HIS A 92 -12.37 15.36 -3.44
C HIS A 92 -11.79 16.75 -3.19
N GLU A 93 -11.55 17.06 -1.92
CA GLU A 93 -11.02 18.35 -1.52
C GLU A 93 -9.96 18.16 -0.44
N ALA A 94 -8.78 18.73 -0.67
CA ALA A 94 -7.78 18.84 0.37
C ALA A 94 -8.21 19.83 1.46
N ALA A 95 -7.62 19.73 2.64
CA ALA A 95 -7.93 20.63 3.74
C ALA A 95 -6.66 21.12 4.43
N TRP A 96 -6.71 22.36 4.90
CA TRP A 96 -5.60 23.00 5.61
C TRP A 96 -5.97 23.21 7.06
N TYR A 97 -5.08 22.77 7.94
CA TYR A 97 -5.28 22.76 9.39
C TYR A 97 -4.22 23.59 10.10
N VAL A 98 -4.54 24.00 11.32
CA VAL A 98 -3.60 24.52 12.31
C VAL A 98 -3.63 23.59 13.51
N ASP A 99 -2.46 23.08 13.92
CA ASP A 99 -2.32 22.48 15.25
C ASP A 99 -2.24 23.62 16.27
N THR A 100 -3.25 23.73 17.12
CA THR A 100 -3.33 24.79 18.15
C THR A 100 -2.23 24.71 19.21
N ARG A 101 -1.52 23.58 19.31
CA ARG A 101 -0.35 23.42 20.20
C ARG A 101 0.94 23.90 19.55
N GLU A 102 1.02 23.84 18.22
CA GLU A 102 2.15 24.26 17.40
C GLU A 102 1.67 25.14 16.23
N PRO A 103 1.14 26.35 16.50
CA PRO A 103 0.36 27.11 15.53
C PRO A 103 1.24 27.89 14.53
N ASP A 104 2.51 27.51 14.36
CA ASP A 104 3.50 28.28 13.60
C ASP A 104 3.45 28.02 12.08
N ARG A 105 2.75 26.96 11.66
CA ARG A 105 2.65 26.57 10.26
C ARG A 105 1.32 25.88 9.93
N PRO A 106 0.84 25.98 8.68
CA PRO A 106 -0.32 25.20 8.24
C PRO A 106 0.08 23.75 7.92
N LEU A 107 -0.86 22.84 8.13
CA LEU A 107 -0.75 21.42 7.81
C LEU A 107 -1.73 21.08 6.68
N LEU A 108 -1.26 20.41 5.64
CA LEU A 108 -2.07 19.90 4.53
C LEU A 108 -2.53 18.48 4.83
N ALA A 109 -3.83 18.26 4.84
CA ALA A 109 -4.43 16.94 4.70
C ALA A 109 -4.87 16.77 3.23
N PRO A 110 -4.32 15.79 2.48
CA PRO A 110 -4.73 15.57 1.09
C PRO A 110 -6.24 15.27 0.94
N ASN A 111 -6.84 14.68 1.96
CA ASN A 111 -8.27 14.57 2.17
C ASN A 111 -8.57 14.71 3.68
N VAL A 112 -9.74 15.20 4.05
CA VAL A 112 -10.19 15.37 5.45
C VAL A 112 -10.21 14.06 6.26
N THR A 113 -10.25 12.92 5.59
CA THR A 113 -10.19 11.58 6.18
C THR A 113 -8.78 11.13 6.53
N TYR A 114 -7.73 11.79 6.02
CA TYR A 114 -6.36 11.37 6.27
C TYR A 114 -6.03 11.53 7.75
N PRO A 115 -5.34 10.56 8.37
CA PRO A 115 -4.96 10.67 9.77
C PRO A 115 -3.87 11.75 9.96
N PRO A 116 -3.85 12.47 11.10
CA PRO A 116 -2.94 13.61 11.30
C PRO A 116 -1.45 13.30 11.20
N PHE A 117 -1.03 12.05 11.43
CA PHE A 117 0.38 11.67 11.27
C PHE A 117 0.83 11.57 9.81
N LEU A 118 -0.10 11.62 8.83
CA LEU A 118 0.19 11.70 7.40
C LEU A 118 0.03 13.12 6.83
N TRP A 119 -0.30 14.11 7.65
CA TRP A 119 -0.47 15.48 7.17
C TRP A 119 0.89 16.13 6.89
N ILE A 120 0.93 16.88 5.78
CA ILE A 120 2.16 17.47 5.26
C ILE A 120 2.31 18.90 5.78
N PRO A 121 3.36 19.22 6.54
CA PRO A 121 3.57 20.60 6.99
C PRO A 121 4.02 21.48 5.81
N ALA A 122 3.42 22.66 5.67
CA ALA A 122 4.07 23.71 4.90
C ALA A 122 5.24 24.24 5.73
N GLU A 123 6.46 23.86 5.40
CA GLU A 123 7.68 24.22 6.17
C GLU A 123 7.82 25.75 6.37
N GLU A 124 7.22 26.53 5.47
CA GLU A 124 7.05 27.96 5.62
C GLU A 124 5.55 28.33 5.55
N ALA A 125 5.10 29.19 6.45
CA ALA A 125 3.75 29.77 6.41
C ALA A 125 3.64 30.86 5.31
N SER A 126 3.83 30.44 4.05
CA SER A 126 3.85 31.24 2.83
C SER A 126 3.12 30.49 1.70
N THR A 127 2.67 31.20 0.65
CA THR A 127 2.09 30.54 -0.53
C THR A 127 3.07 29.57 -1.19
N GLU A 128 4.36 29.88 -1.16
CA GLU A 128 5.41 28.99 -1.67
C GLU A 128 5.48 27.70 -0.85
N GLY A 129 5.48 27.80 0.49
CA GLY A 129 5.44 26.64 1.37
C GLY A 129 4.20 25.78 1.15
N MET A 130 3.04 26.41 0.97
CA MET A 130 1.80 25.68 0.63
C MET A 130 1.90 24.96 -0.72
N ARG A 131 2.49 25.60 -1.74
CA ARG A 131 2.69 24.96 -3.05
C ARG A 131 3.62 23.77 -2.95
N ARG A 132 4.72 23.88 -2.20
CA ARG A 132 5.68 22.78 -1.99
C ARG A 132 5.05 21.60 -1.27
N ALA A 133 4.24 21.84 -0.24
CA ALA A 133 3.51 20.78 0.46
C ALA A 133 2.53 20.00 -0.44
N MET A 134 2.10 20.59 -1.57
CA MET A 134 1.26 19.91 -2.57
C MET A 134 2.08 19.30 -3.72
N GLU A 135 3.39 19.43 -3.73
CA GLU A 135 4.22 18.96 -4.84
C GLU A 135 4.17 17.43 -4.95
N GLY A 136 3.80 16.94 -6.14
CA GLY A 136 3.58 15.51 -6.39
C GLY A 136 2.17 15.02 -6.03
N LEU A 137 1.33 15.87 -5.45
CA LEU A 137 -0.10 15.61 -5.23
C LEU A 137 -0.94 16.26 -6.33
N PHE A 138 -2.14 15.71 -6.51
CA PHE A 138 -3.20 16.22 -7.40
C PHE A 138 -2.72 16.46 -8.85
N PRO A 139 -2.12 15.45 -9.50
CA PRO A 139 -1.63 15.63 -10.86
C PRO A 139 -2.79 15.98 -11.80
N SER A 140 -2.63 17.02 -12.63
CA SER A 140 -3.65 17.44 -13.60
C SER A 140 -3.96 16.39 -14.66
N THR A 141 -3.07 15.42 -14.83
CA THR A 141 -3.22 14.27 -15.72
C THR A 141 -2.73 13.04 -14.97
N LYS A 142 -3.55 12.00 -14.94
CA LYS A 142 -3.22 10.72 -14.31
C LYS A 142 -1.86 10.22 -14.85
N PRO A 143 -0.88 9.97 -13.97
CA PRO A 143 0.39 9.39 -14.38
C PRO A 143 0.16 8.02 -15.03
N VAL A 144 0.86 7.75 -16.13
CA VAL A 144 0.97 6.39 -16.69
C VAL A 144 2.21 5.71 -16.12
N ARG A 145 2.24 4.37 -16.11
CA ARG A 145 3.33 3.56 -15.54
C ARG A 145 4.70 3.98 -16.00
N ALA A 146 4.87 4.31 -17.28
CA ALA A 146 6.15 4.75 -17.87
C ALA A 146 6.68 6.09 -17.30
N THR A 147 5.83 6.88 -16.63
CA THR A 147 6.19 8.18 -16.04
C THR A 147 6.42 8.15 -14.53
N LEU A 148 6.34 6.96 -13.93
CA LEU A 148 6.55 6.72 -12.50
C LEU A 148 7.98 6.14 -12.33
N PRO A 149 8.96 6.95 -11.93
CA PRO A 149 10.37 6.61 -12.02
C PRO A 149 10.86 5.63 -10.95
N LYS A 150 10.12 5.48 -9.84
CA LYS A 150 10.50 4.59 -8.74
C LYS A 150 9.50 3.48 -8.56
N THR A 151 10.03 2.32 -8.18
CA THR A 151 9.28 1.18 -7.69
C THR A 151 9.79 0.83 -6.30
N SER A 152 8.90 0.55 -5.37
CA SER A 152 9.22 -0.03 -4.08
C SER A 152 8.39 -1.28 -3.88
N ARG A 153 9.00 -2.31 -3.29
CA ARG A 153 8.34 -3.57 -2.98
C ARG A 153 8.52 -3.87 -1.50
N GLY A 154 7.47 -4.34 -0.84
CA GLY A 154 7.51 -4.69 0.57
C GLY A 154 6.65 -5.91 0.85
N PHE A 155 7.18 -6.80 1.68
CA PHE A 155 6.42 -7.96 2.15
C PHE A 155 5.28 -7.43 3.01
N MET A 156 4.09 -8.03 2.92
CA MET A 156 2.94 -7.65 3.75
C MET A 156 2.59 -8.70 4.80
N GLY A 157 2.88 -9.97 4.50
CA GLY A 157 2.49 -11.11 5.31
C GLY A 157 2.17 -12.34 4.48
N TYR A 158 1.75 -13.39 5.18
CA TYR A 158 1.19 -14.60 4.57
C TYR A 158 -0.34 -14.47 4.46
N ALA A 159 -0.91 -14.94 3.36
CA ALA A 159 -2.34 -14.81 3.05
C ALA A 159 -3.24 -15.47 4.10
N ASP A 160 -2.85 -16.61 4.67
CA ASP A 160 -3.56 -17.33 5.73
C ASP A 160 -3.59 -16.58 7.08
N GLN A 161 -2.63 -15.68 7.30
CA GLN A 161 -2.49 -14.90 8.53
C GLN A 161 -3.05 -13.49 8.40
N MET A 162 -3.13 -12.98 7.17
CA MET A 162 -3.57 -11.63 6.89
C MET A 162 -5.09 -11.52 6.91
N ARG A 163 -5.56 -10.41 7.49
CA ARG A 163 -6.99 -10.11 7.60
C ARG A 163 -7.25 -8.67 7.23
N VAL A 164 -8.37 -8.42 6.57
CA VAL A 164 -8.86 -7.09 6.22
C VAL A 164 -10.23 -6.88 6.86
N PRO A 165 -10.62 -5.63 7.19
CA PRO A 165 -11.95 -5.37 7.71
C PRO A 165 -12.97 -5.54 6.59
N ASN A 166 -13.97 -6.37 6.83
CA ASN A 166 -15.15 -6.41 5.97
C ASN A 166 -15.84 -5.04 6.03
N VAL A 167 -15.97 -4.39 4.88
CA VAL A 167 -16.45 -2.99 4.80
C VAL A 167 -17.91 -2.81 5.21
N TYR A 168 -18.68 -3.88 5.36
CA TYR A 168 -20.08 -3.85 5.76
C TYR A 168 -20.28 -4.18 7.24
N SER A 169 -19.56 -5.17 7.78
CA SER A 169 -19.69 -5.59 9.19
C SER A 169 -18.64 -4.96 10.11
N GLY A 170 -17.50 -4.56 9.57
CA GLY A 170 -16.31 -4.12 10.32
C GLY A 170 -15.53 -5.25 11.00
N GLU A 171 -15.96 -6.50 10.84
CA GLU A 171 -15.22 -7.66 11.35
C GLU A 171 -14.01 -7.97 10.48
N PHE A 172 -12.94 -8.49 11.07
CA PHE A 172 -11.75 -8.88 10.33
C PHE A 172 -11.95 -10.27 9.71
N VAL A 173 -11.91 -10.32 8.38
CA VAL A 173 -12.04 -11.54 7.58
C VAL A 173 -10.70 -11.91 6.94
N PRO A 174 -10.45 -13.20 6.61
CA PRO A 174 -9.29 -13.59 5.81
C PRO A 174 -9.21 -12.76 4.53
N ILE A 175 -7.98 -12.48 4.09
CA ILE A 175 -7.76 -11.77 2.83
C ILE A 175 -8.01 -12.73 1.65
N ASP A 176 -8.88 -12.33 0.75
CA ASP A 176 -9.04 -12.89 -0.59
C ASP A 176 -9.14 -11.74 -1.61
N GLY A 177 -9.22 -12.05 -2.91
CA GLY A 177 -9.34 -11.00 -3.92
C GLY A 177 -10.56 -10.09 -3.76
N LEU A 178 -11.70 -10.63 -3.33
CA LEU A 178 -12.94 -9.88 -3.22
C LEU A 178 -12.95 -8.93 -2.02
N GLU A 179 -12.54 -9.40 -0.84
CA GLU A 179 -12.45 -8.60 0.37
C GLU A 179 -11.32 -7.58 0.28
N LEU A 180 -10.20 -7.91 -0.39
CA LEU A 180 -9.14 -6.96 -0.69
C LEU A 180 -9.62 -5.84 -1.63
N ASP A 181 -10.36 -6.19 -2.68
CA ASP A 181 -10.95 -5.23 -3.59
C ASP A 181 -11.96 -4.32 -2.91
N ARG A 182 -12.86 -4.89 -2.10
CA ARG A 182 -13.81 -4.12 -1.30
C ARG A 182 -13.11 -3.18 -0.33
N TYR A 183 -12.07 -3.66 0.36
CA TYR A 183 -11.28 -2.87 1.29
C TYR A 183 -10.70 -1.63 0.60
N TYR A 184 -9.94 -1.81 -0.49
CA TYR A 184 -9.31 -0.69 -1.20
C TYR A 184 -10.32 0.15 -2.00
N THR A 185 -11.44 -0.41 -2.44
CA THR A 185 -12.52 0.37 -3.07
C THR A 185 -13.11 1.40 -2.11
N MET A 186 -13.19 1.06 -0.82
CA MET A 186 -13.73 1.93 0.23
C MET A 186 -12.64 2.74 0.95
N ASN A 187 -11.37 2.49 0.66
CA ASN A 187 -10.25 3.13 1.32
C ASN A 187 -9.99 4.52 0.73
N THR A 188 -9.85 5.52 1.60
CA THR A 188 -9.68 6.91 1.16
C THR A 188 -8.38 7.21 0.40
N PHE A 189 -7.40 6.30 0.45
CA PHE A 189 -6.08 6.47 -0.15
C PHE A 189 -6.00 5.96 -1.60
N THR A 190 -7.01 5.22 -2.06
CA THR A 190 -7.07 4.62 -3.39
C THR A 190 -8.26 5.13 -4.19
N GLU A 191 -8.14 5.09 -5.50
CA GLU A 191 -9.28 5.19 -6.39
C GLU A 191 -10.07 3.88 -6.33
N GLY A 192 -11.39 3.97 -6.44
CA GLY A 192 -12.30 2.86 -6.17
C GLY A 192 -12.30 1.69 -7.17
N MET A 193 -11.31 1.57 -8.05
CA MET A 193 -11.24 0.50 -9.06
C MET A 193 -9.87 -0.14 -9.11
N SER A 194 -9.87 -1.47 -9.03
CA SER A 194 -8.70 -2.30 -9.29
C SER A 194 -8.64 -2.80 -10.73
N TRP A 195 -7.48 -3.31 -11.13
CA TRP A 195 -7.30 -4.17 -12.29
C TRP A 195 -6.29 -5.29 -12.00
N GLY A 196 -6.39 -6.38 -12.74
CA GLY A 196 -5.56 -7.57 -12.62
C GLY A 196 -4.25 -7.47 -13.41
N SER A 197 -3.36 -8.47 -13.23
CA SER A 197 -2.03 -8.50 -13.87
C SER A 197 -2.06 -8.58 -15.41
N VAL A 198 -3.20 -8.89 -16.04
CA VAL A 198 -3.31 -8.89 -17.51
C VAL A 198 -3.17 -7.51 -18.13
N VAL A 199 -3.43 -6.45 -17.35
CA VAL A 199 -3.33 -5.07 -17.80
C VAL A 199 -2.17 -4.38 -17.08
N ALA A 200 -1.20 -3.87 -17.85
CA ALA A 200 -0.02 -3.23 -17.28
C ALA A 200 -0.26 -1.81 -16.75
N ASP A 201 -1.22 -1.09 -17.35
CA ASP A 201 -1.58 0.30 -17.06
C ASP A 201 -3.05 0.40 -16.65
N ASP A 202 -3.41 1.47 -15.92
CA ASP A 202 -4.79 1.78 -15.56
C ASP A 202 -5.69 1.76 -16.82
N PRO A 203 -6.62 0.79 -16.94
CA PRO A 203 -7.44 0.65 -18.13
C PRO A 203 -8.67 1.55 -18.12
N TYR A 204 -8.97 2.23 -17.00
CA TYR A 204 -10.21 2.96 -16.86
C TYR A 204 -10.14 4.32 -17.55
N PRO A 205 -11.15 4.69 -18.34
CA PRO A 205 -11.18 6.00 -18.97
C PRO A 205 -11.41 7.11 -17.93
N ASP A 206 -10.93 8.30 -18.24
CA ASP A 206 -11.21 9.51 -17.46
C ASP A 206 -12.70 9.91 -17.54
N GLU A 207 -13.39 9.51 -18.61
CA GLU A 207 -14.82 9.78 -18.82
C GLU A 207 -15.71 8.77 -18.07
N HIS A 208 -16.81 9.25 -17.52
CA HIS A 208 -17.79 8.39 -16.84
C HIS A 208 -18.45 7.42 -17.81
N LEU A 209 -18.20 6.12 -17.62
CA LEU A 209 -18.93 5.05 -18.30
C LEU A 209 -20.19 4.68 -17.51
N GLY A 210 -21.26 4.32 -18.21
CA GLY A 210 -22.49 3.86 -17.56
C GLY A 210 -22.26 2.55 -16.77
N PRO A 211 -23.02 2.30 -15.67
CA PRO A 211 -22.76 1.18 -14.75
C PRO A 211 -22.70 -0.20 -15.40
N VAL A 212 -23.54 -0.45 -16.42
CA VAL A 212 -23.56 -1.73 -17.15
C VAL A 212 -22.29 -1.92 -17.97
N THR A 213 -21.81 -0.87 -18.64
CA THR A 213 -20.57 -0.92 -19.43
C THR A 213 -19.38 -1.11 -18.50
N MET A 214 -19.35 -0.40 -17.38
CA MET A 214 -18.33 -0.57 -16.34
C MET A 214 -18.26 -2.01 -15.84
N GLY A 215 -19.40 -2.62 -15.50
CA GLY A 215 -19.42 -4.00 -15.01
C GLY A 215 -18.85 -5.02 -16.00
N VAL A 216 -19.09 -4.82 -17.31
CA VAL A 216 -18.54 -5.70 -18.35
C VAL A 216 -17.03 -5.54 -18.49
N VAL A 217 -16.55 -4.30 -18.63
CA VAL A 217 -15.11 -4.06 -18.86
C VAL A 217 -14.28 -4.34 -17.62
N HIS A 218 -14.82 -4.08 -16.42
CA HIS A 218 -14.15 -4.34 -15.15
C HIS A 218 -13.78 -5.82 -15.00
N ARG A 219 -14.69 -6.73 -15.35
CA ARG A 219 -14.43 -8.18 -15.31
C ARG A 219 -13.29 -8.59 -16.23
N ASP A 220 -13.18 -7.96 -17.40
CA ASP A 220 -12.06 -8.23 -18.32
C ASP A 220 -10.75 -7.68 -17.78
N TYR A 221 -10.78 -6.53 -17.10
CA TYR A 221 -9.60 -5.92 -16.50
C TYR A 221 -9.10 -6.63 -15.25
N LEU A 222 -9.95 -7.34 -14.51
CA LEU A 222 -9.56 -8.13 -13.32
C LEU A 222 -8.84 -9.45 -13.64
N LYS A 223 -8.78 -9.87 -14.91
CA LYS A 223 -8.11 -11.11 -15.30
C LYS A 223 -6.62 -11.09 -14.96
N GLN A 224 -6.07 -12.27 -14.69
CA GLN A 224 -4.65 -12.45 -14.42
C GLN A 224 -3.89 -12.95 -15.66
N SER A 225 -2.64 -12.50 -15.80
CA SER A 225 -1.68 -13.09 -16.74
C SER A 225 -1.03 -14.33 -16.14
N PRO A 226 -0.54 -15.27 -16.97
CA PRO A 226 0.37 -16.31 -16.50
C PRO A 226 1.59 -15.69 -15.82
N GLY A 227 1.91 -16.12 -14.60
CA GLY A 227 2.98 -15.52 -13.79
C GLY A 227 2.50 -15.22 -12.37
N VAL A 228 2.98 -14.12 -11.79
CA VAL A 228 2.55 -13.66 -10.46
C VAL A 228 1.21 -12.92 -10.61
N PRO A 229 0.11 -13.44 -10.06
CA PRO A 229 -1.16 -12.74 -10.05
C PRO A 229 -1.05 -11.48 -9.17
N SER A 230 -1.77 -10.42 -9.56
CA SER A 230 -1.78 -9.14 -8.85
C SER A 230 -3.12 -8.43 -8.99
N MET A 231 -3.49 -7.65 -7.98
CA MET A 231 -4.52 -6.61 -8.09
C MET A 231 -3.87 -5.25 -7.89
N THR A 232 -4.16 -4.30 -8.78
CA THR A 232 -3.56 -2.96 -8.76
C THR A 232 -4.63 -1.89 -8.69
N TRP A 233 -4.43 -0.89 -7.84
CA TRP A 233 -5.22 0.32 -7.74
C TRP A 233 -4.37 1.54 -8.08
N ARG A 234 -5.04 2.64 -8.42
CA ARG A 234 -4.44 3.96 -8.42
C ARG A 234 -4.59 4.58 -7.04
N THR A 235 -3.59 5.32 -6.55
CA THR A 235 -3.74 6.09 -5.30
C THR A 235 -4.40 7.45 -5.55
N ALA A 236 -5.25 7.88 -4.63
CA ALA A 236 -6.20 8.97 -4.85
C ALA A 236 -5.54 10.35 -5.00
N ALA A 237 -4.44 10.62 -4.29
CA ALA A 237 -3.85 11.96 -4.26
C ALA A 237 -2.63 12.08 -5.19
N SER A 238 -1.72 11.11 -5.17
CA SER A 238 -0.49 11.13 -5.98
C SER A 238 -0.65 10.47 -7.35
N GLY A 239 -1.71 9.67 -7.55
CA GLY A 239 -1.93 8.93 -8.79
C GLY A 239 -0.92 7.79 -8.99
N SER A 240 -0.27 7.33 -7.92
CA SER A 240 0.68 6.21 -7.91
C SER A 240 -0.03 4.90 -8.22
N TYR A 241 0.72 3.87 -8.62
CA TYR A 241 0.17 2.52 -8.77
C TYR A 241 0.52 1.74 -7.51
N LEU A 242 -0.49 1.17 -6.88
CA LEU A 242 -0.35 0.27 -5.74
C LEU A 242 -0.88 -1.10 -6.14
N GLY A 243 0.02 -2.07 -6.30
CA GLY A 243 -0.28 -3.46 -6.59
C GLY A 243 -0.10 -4.34 -5.34
N ILE A 244 -1.00 -5.29 -5.12
CA ILE A 244 -0.82 -6.41 -4.21
C ILE A 244 -0.65 -7.67 -5.05
N GLU A 245 0.49 -8.34 -4.87
CA GLU A 245 0.89 -9.53 -5.62
C GLU A 245 0.83 -10.77 -4.74
N ALA A 246 0.36 -11.88 -5.31
CA ALA A 246 0.28 -13.17 -4.62
C ALA A 246 1.35 -14.14 -5.13
N HIS A 247 2.39 -14.34 -4.32
CA HIS A 247 3.54 -15.17 -4.65
C HIS A 247 3.37 -16.56 -4.08
N GLY A 248 3.31 -17.54 -4.99
CA GLY A 248 3.29 -18.96 -4.65
C GLY A 248 2.02 -19.36 -3.90
N GLY A 249 0.94 -18.61 -4.13
CA GLY A 249 -0.36 -18.83 -3.48
C GLY A 249 -0.40 -18.45 -2.01
N ARG A 250 0.67 -17.91 -1.41
CA ARG A 250 0.69 -17.69 0.06
C ARG A 250 1.34 -16.41 0.54
N LEU A 251 2.28 -15.85 -0.22
CA LEU A 251 3.01 -14.63 0.17
C LEU A 251 2.35 -13.43 -0.48
N LEU A 252 2.07 -12.38 0.29
CA LEU A 252 1.58 -11.12 -0.23
C LEU A 252 2.69 -10.06 -0.25
N VAL A 253 2.88 -9.46 -1.43
CA VAL A 253 3.85 -8.38 -1.65
C VAL A 253 3.11 -7.15 -2.15
N ALA A 254 3.33 -6.02 -1.49
CA ALA A 254 2.93 -4.72 -2.01
C ALA A 254 4.00 -4.20 -2.98
N GLU A 255 3.60 -3.88 -4.20
CA GLU A 255 4.39 -3.10 -5.16
C GLU A 255 3.79 -1.70 -5.28
N ALA A 256 4.61 -0.67 -5.03
CA ALA A 256 4.25 0.71 -5.30
C ALA A 256 5.12 1.27 -6.44
N ARG A 257 4.51 1.79 -7.50
CA ARG A 257 5.18 2.61 -8.52
C ARG A 257 4.74 4.05 -8.37
N TYR A 258 5.69 4.97 -8.23
CA TYR A 258 5.36 6.33 -7.79
C TYR A 258 6.39 7.36 -8.26
N ARG A 259 6.01 8.64 -8.14
CA ARG A 259 6.95 9.76 -8.16
C ARG A 259 7.37 10.06 -6.72
N PRO A 260 8.67 10.17 -6.43
CA PRO A 260 9.15 10.48 -5.09
C PRO A 260 8.48 11.73 -4.52
N SER A 261 7.93 11.63 -3.31
CA SER A 261 7.44 12.79 -2.57
C SER A 261 8.63 13.60 -2.04
N PRO A 262 8.60 14.95 -2.10
CA PRO A 262 9.64 15.76 -1.49
C PRO A 262 9.55 15.83 0.04
N ASP A 263 8.41 15.43 0.63
CA ASP A 263 8.09 15.61 2.05
C ASP A 263 8.56 14.45 2.93
N HIS A 264 9.84 14.08 2.81
CA HIS A 264 10.42 12.90 3.49
C HIS A 264 10.17 12.89 5.00
N GLY A 265 10.17 14.07 5.63
CA GLY A 265 10.00 14.22 7.07
C GLY A 265 8.68 13.66 7.61
N VAL A 266 7.62 13.57 6.80
CA VAL A 266 6.35 12.96 7.22
C VAL A 266 6.53 11.46 7.46
N ILE A 267 7.09 10.75 6.47
CA ILE A 267 7.29 9.31 6.56
C ILE A 267 8.40 8.96 7.55
N GLU A 268 9.46 9.76 7.65
CA GLU A 268 10.49 9.62 8.69
C GLU A 268 9.90 9.65 10.11
N ARG A 269 9.05 10.64 10.40
CA ARG A 269 8.38 10.74 11.71
C ARG A 269 7.44 9.57 11.95
N MET A 270 6.68 9.17 10.93
CA MET A 270 5.76 8.03 11.04
C MET A 270 6.52 6.72 11.33
N ASN A 271 7.59 6.44 10.58
CA ASN A 271 8.44 5.28 10.80
C ASN A 271 9.03 5.27 12.21
N ALA A 272 9.51 6.42 12.69
CA ALA A 272 10.07 6.55 14.04
C ALA A 272 9.01 6.35 15.14
N GLU A 273 7.80 6.90 14.97
CA GLU A 273 6.72 6.81 15.96
C GLU A 273 6.13 5.40 16.06
N PHE A 274 5.96 4.71 14.93
CA PHE A 274 5.24 3.44 14.87
C PHE A 274 6.13 2.21 14.60
N GLY A 275 7.44 2.41 14.44
CA GLY A 275 8.38 1.32 14.12
C GLY A 275 8.21 0.76 12.72
N CYS A 276 7.70 1.55 11.78
CA CYS A 276 7.53 1.14 10.38
C CYS A 276 8.83 1.30 9.58
N THR A 277 8.88 0.67 8.40
CA THR A 277 10.05 0.65 7.52
C THR A 277 9.74 1.10 6.09
N PHE A 278 8.81 2.04 5.94
CA PHE A 278 8.47 2.59 4.63
C PHE A 278 9.64 3.43 4.06
N PRO A 279 9.95 3.34 2.76
CA PRO A 279 10.83 4.31 2.11
C PRO A 279 10.33 5.74 2.34
N VAL A 280 11.24 6.62 2.73
CA VAL A 280 10.89 7.98 3.19
C VAL A 280 10.32 8.87 2.09
N ASP A 281 10.56 8.52 0.83
CA ASP A 281 10.09 9.25 -0.34
C ASP A 281 8.81 8.67 -0.95
N LEU A 282 8.17 7.70 -0.29
CA LEU A 282 6.84 7.24 -0.67
C LEU A 282 5.81 8.36 -0.49
N PRO A 283 4.87 8.54 -1.44
CA PRO A 283 3.73 9.42 -1.25
C PRO A 283 2.88 8.99 -0.05
N VAL A 284 2.35 9.98 0.67
CA VAL A 284 1.59 9.75 1.91
C VAL A 284 0.32 8.91 1.71
N ASP A 285 -0.27 8.93 0.51
CA ASP A 285 -1.43 8.10 0.17
C ASP A 285 -1.06 6.64 -0.09
N VAL A 286 0.10 6.36 -0.70
CA VAL A 286 0.63 4.99 -0.77
C VAL A 286 0.88 4.43 0.62
N VAL A 287 1.55 5.21 1.48
CA VAL A 287 1.81 4.79 2.87
C VAL A 287 0.50 4.59 3.62
N GLY A 288 -0.45 5.52 3.46
CA GLY A 288 -1.79 5.44 4.02
C GLY A 288 -2.54 4.16 3.66
N ALA A 289 -2.54 3.81 2.37
CA ALA A 289 -3.17 2.58 1.87
C ALA A 289 -2.57 1.32 2.50
N LEU A 290 -1.28 1.36 2.82
CA LEU A 290 -0.53 0.26 3.42
C LEU A 290 -0.50 0.28 4.96
N ILE A 291 -1.16 1.24 5.61
CA ILE A 291 -1.26 1.26 7.07
C ILE A 291 -1.99 0.01 7.55
N GLY A 292 -1.43 -0.60 8.60
CA GLY A 292 -1.98 -1.83 9.19
C GLY A 292 -1.36 -3.10 8.63
N PHE A 293 -0.56 -3.01 7.56
CA PHE A 293 0.24 -4.10 7.03
C PHE A 293 1.71 -3.96 7.44
N ASP A 294 2.43 -5.09 7.55
CA ASP A 294 3.85 -5.12 7.94
C ASP A 294 4.75 -4.91 6.72
N PHE A 295 4.75 -3.70 6.15
CA PHE A 295 5.56 -3.39 4.95
C PHE A 295 7.06 -3.48 5.25
N ARG A 296 7.70 -4.57 4.81
CA ARG A 296 9.16 -4.78 4.98
C ARG A 296 9.89 -4.86 3.65
N PRO A 297 10.83 -3.95 3.37
CA PRO A 297 11.59 -3.93 2.13
C PRO A 297 12.64 -5.05 2.05
N LEU A 298 13.11 -5.32 0.84
CA LEU A 298 14.09 -6.38 0.54
C LEU A 298 15.38 -6.26 1.35
N ASP A 299 15.92 -5.05 1.52
CA ASP A 299 17.21 -4.83 2.21
C ASP A 299 17.17 -5.26 3.69
N LEU A 300 16.00 -5.22 4.33
CA LEU A 300 15.81 -5.72 5.68
C LEU A 300 15.87 -7.25 5.70
N TRP A 301 15.17 -7.92 4.78
CA TRP A 301 15.18 -9.37 4.65
C TRP A 301 16.56 -9.92 4.28
N GLU A 302 17.30 -9.23 3.40
CA GLU A 302 18.67 -9.59 3.06
C GLU A 302 19.61 -9.54 4.27
N ARG A 303 19.48 -8.53 5.14
CA ARG A 303 20.26 -8.44 6.38
C ARG A 303 19.92 -9.55 7.35
N GLU A 304 18.65 -9.90 7.47
CA GLU A 304 18.20 -11.01 8.33
C GLU A 304 18.64 -12.38 7.80
N LEU A 305 18.66 -12.54 6.47
CA LEU A 305 19.11 -13.77 5.81
C LEU A 305 20.62 -13.96 5.93
N ALA A 306 21.41 -12.89 5.88
CA ALA A 306 22.88 -12.93 5.95
C ALA A 306 23.44 -13.46 7.28
N VAL A 307 22.63 -13.47 8.35
CA VAL A 307 23.01 -13.94 9.68
C VAL A 307 22.19 -15.14 10.15
N GLU A 308 21.30 -15.67 9.31
CA GLU A 308 20.47 -16.82 9.65
C GLU A 308 21.25 -18.13 9.47
N GLU A 309 21.11 -19.02 10.43
CA GLU A 309 21.79 -20.33 10.43
C GLU A 309 20.80 -21.50 10.37
N ASP A 310 19.54 -21.29 10.78
CA ASP A 310 18.52 -22.34 10.73
C ASP A 310 18.06 -22.60 9.28
N PRO A 311 18.19 -23.84 8.76
CA PRO A 311 17.81 -24.15 7.38
C PRO A 311 16.36 -23.81 7.02
N GLY A 312 15.43 -24.02 7.94
CA GLY A 312 14.01 -23.73 7.72
C GLY A 312 13.77 -22.23 7.59
N HIS A 313 14.36 -21.43 8.48
CA HIS A 313 14.30 -19.98 8.42
C HIS A 313 15.01 -19.40 7.18
N ILE A 314 16.16 -19.97 6.78
CA ILE A 314 16.84 -19.59 5.53
C ILE A 314 15.88 -19.73 4.36
N LEU A 315 15.20 -20.86 4.24
CA LEU A 315 14.27 -21.12 3.14
C LEU A 315 13.08 -20.16 3.14
N GLY A 316 12.47 -19.91 4.31
CA GLY A 316 11.37 -18.96 4.43
C GLY A 316 11.78 -17.53 4.07
N LYS A 317 12.90 -17.05 4.61
CA LYS A 317 13.45 -15.71 4.31
C LYS A 317 13.88 -15.59 2.84
N MET A 318 14.46 -16.64 2.26
CA MET A 318 14.84 -16.68 0.84
C MET A 318 13.61 -16.55 -0.06
N GLU A 319 12.52 -17.27 0.24
CA GLU A 319 11.30 -17.18 -0.55
C GLU A 319 10.72 -15.75 -0.54
N ILE A 320 10.72 -15.09 0.62
CA ILE A 320 10.30 -13.69 0.75
C ILE A 320 11.22 -12.78 -0.06
N ALA A 321 12.55 -12.94 0.07
CA ALA A 321 13.52 -12.14 -0.66
C ALA A 321 13.34 -12.27 -2.19
N LEU A 322 13.03 -13.48 -2.69
CA LEU A 322 12.74 -13.71 -4.10
C LEU A 322 11.41 -13.11 -4.56
N ALA A 323 10.37 -13.22 -3.75
CA ALA A 323 9.10 -12.55 -4.04
C ALA A 323 9.29 -11.03 -4.15
N LEU A 324 10.13 -10.45 -3.28
CA LEU A 324 10.46 -9.03 -3.32
C LEU A 324 11.35 -8.63 -4.49
N ALA A 325 12.25 -9.53 -4.93
CA ALA A 325 13.10 -9.35 -6.09
C ALA A 325 12.45 -9.84 -7.41
N HIS A 326 11.16 -10.13 -7.43
CA HIS A 326 10.48 -10.57 -8.65
C HIS A 326 10.61 -9.51 -9.77
N GLY A 327 11.00 -9.96 -10.96
CA GLY A 327 11.29 -9.08 -12.10
C GLY A 327 12.68 -8.42 -12.07
N ASP A 328 13.48 -8.65 -11.02
CA ASP A 328 14.86 -8.21 -10.90
C ASP A 328 15.84 -9.36 -11.21
N LEU A 329 16.71 -9.17 -12.21
CA LEU A 329 17.71 -10.17 -12.56
C LEU A 329 18.78 -10.33 -11.46
N ASP A 330 18.95 -9.36 -10.56
CA ASP A 330 19.86 -9.48 -9.44
C ASP A 330 19.37 -10.57 -8.44
N ALA A 331 18.13 -11.04 -8.52
CA ALA A 331 17.63 -12.21 -7.77
C ALA A 331 18.51 -13.45 -7.99
N VAL A 332 19.16 -13.54 -9.15
CA VAL A 332 20.05 -14.62 -9.55
C VAL A 332 21.30 -14.65 -8.69
N ASP A 333 21.91 -13.48 -8.49
CA ASP A 333 23.12 -13.36 -7.67
C ASP A 333 22.83 -13.62 -6.19
N ARG A 334 21.57 -13.44 -5.75
CA ARG A 334 21.10 -13.81 -4.40
C ARG A 334 20.98 -15.31 -4.22
N LEU A 335 20.49 -16.04 -5.22
CA LEU A 335 20.29 -17.49 -5.14
C LEU A 335 21.55 -18.29 -5.31
N ARG A 336 22.42 -17.88 -6.25
CA ARG A 336 23.58 -18.65 -6.69
C ARG A 336 24.45 -19.18 -5.53
N PRO A 337 24.76 -18.41 -4.46
CA PRO A 337 25.54 -18.92 -3.34
C PRO A 337 24.91 -20.12 -2.62
N TYR A 338 23.58 -20.20 -2.60
CA TYR A 338 22.85 -21.24 -1.87
C TYR A 338 22.70 -22.54 -2.66
N PHE A 339 22.90 -22.52 -3.98
CA PHE A 339 23.00 -23.75 -4.78
C PHE A 339 24.24 -24.60 -4.43
N SER A 340 25.21 -24.05 -3.71
CA SER A 340 26.35 -24.82 -3.16
C SER A 340 26.20 -25.12 -1.67
N HIS A 341 25.01 -24.93 -1.10
CA HIS A 341 24.77 -25.13 0.33
C HIS A 341 24.99 -26.61 0.72
N GLY A 342 25.60 -26.84 1.89
CA GLY A 342 25.96 -28.19 2.34
C GLY A 342 24.76 -29.10 2.64
N ASP A 343 23.59 -28.51 2.88
CA ASP A 343 22.33 -29.20 3.19
C ASP A 343 21.52 -29.52 1.90
N PRO A 344 21.35 -30.80 1.51
CA PRO A 344 20.62 -31.19 0.30
C PRO A 344 19.16 -30.68 0.24
N PRO A 345 18.34 -30.79 1.30
CA PRO A 345 17.03 -30.14 1.38
C PRO A 345 16.97 -28.67 0.92
N ILE A 346 17.97 -27.87 1.28
CA ILE A 346 18.03 -26.46 0.85
C ILE A 346 18.17 -26.40 -0.67
N ARG A 347 19.12 -27.14 -1.25
CA ARG A 347 19.36 -27.14 -2.70
C ARG A 347 18.12 -27.58 -3.48
N VAL A 348 17.40 -28.60 -3.00
CA VAL A 348 16.14 -29.05 -3.61
C VAL A 348 15.07 -27.95 -3.59
N HIS A 349 14.91 -27.22 -2.47
CA HIS A 349 13.94 -26.13 -2.40
C HIS A 349 14.29 -24.96 -3.32
N LEU A 350 15.59 -24.66 -3.50
CA LEU A 350 16.02 -23.62 -4.43
C LEU A 350 15.69 -23.95 -5.88
N LEU A 351 15.64 -25.22 -6.27
CA LEU A 351 15.16 -25.62 -7.60
C LEU A 351 13.69 -25.21 -7.80
N ASN A 352 12.84 -25.45 -6.80
CA ASN A 352 11.44 -25.04 -6.84
C ASN A 352 11.30 -23.51 -6.93
N PHE A 353 12.14 -22.77 -6.21
CA PHE A 353 12.16 -21.31 -6.30
C PHE A 353 12.62 -20.83 -7.68
N ALA A 354 13.68 -21.43 -8.24
CA ALA A 354 14.17 -21.09 -9.57
C ALA A 354 13.08 -21.31 -10.64
N LEU A 355 12.35 -22.42 -10.57
CA LEU A 355 11.22 -22.69 -11.48
C LEU A 355 10.11 -21.65 -11.34
N ARG A 356 9.68 -21.42 -10.11
CA ARG A 356 8.59 -20.49 -9.80
C ARG A 356 8.83 -19.10 -10.38
N TYR A 357 10.07 -18.63 -10.33
CA TYR A 357 10.45 -17.30 -10.81
C TYR A 357 11.08 -17.29 -12.21
N ASN A 358 10.93 -18.37 -12.98
CA ASN A 358 11.43 -18.49 -14.35
C ASN A 358 12.96 -18.25 -14.47
N LEU A 359 13.70 -18.83 -13.53
CA LEU A 359 15.16 -18.80 -13.44
C LEU A 359 15.76 -20.18 -13.78
N GLU A 360 15.19 -20.88 -14.77
CA GLU A 360 15.54 -22.26 -15.13
C GLU A 360 17.03 -22.43 -15.46
N PHE A 361 17.67 -21.39 -16.00
CA PHE A 361 19.10 -21.39 -16.28
C PHE A 361 19.96 -21.60 -15.01
N LEU A 362 19.49 -21.22 -13.82
CA LEU A 362 20.18 -21.54 -12.56
C LEU A 362 20.15 -23.04 -12.28
N MET A 363 19.08 -23.73 -12.67
CA MET A 363 19.01 -25.18 -12.56
C MET A 363 19.93 -25.86 -13.57
N GLU A 364 20.01 -25.33 -14.80
CA GLU A 364 20.97 -25.80 -15.80
C GLU A 364 22.42 -25.62 -15.32
N GLU A 365 22.75 -24.46 -14.74
CA GLU A 365 24.05 -24.20 -14.10
C GLU A 365 24.33 -25.23 -12.99
N HIS A 366 23.34 -25.48 -12.12
CA HIS A 366 23.52 -26.38 -10.99
C HIS A 366 23.66 -27.85 -11.40
N ALA A 367 22.92 -28.31 -12.42
CA ALA A 367 23.01 -29.67 -12.96
C ALA A 367 24.44 -30.06 -13.38
N LEU A 368 25.26 -29.09 -13.81
CA LEU A 368 26.65 -29.32 -14.21
C LEU A 368 27.59 -29.59 -13.03
N THR A 369 27.19 -29.23 -11.81
CA THR A 369 28.04 -29.23 -10.61
C THR A 369 27.48 -30.07 -9.47
N GLU A 370 26.21 -30.47 -9.53
CA GLU A 370 25.58 -31.30 -8.51
C GLU A 370 26.23 -32.69 -8.48
N THR A 371 26.60 -33.11 -7.28
CA THR A 371 27.29 -34.38 -7.01
C THR A 371 26.35 -35.45 -6.48
N GLU A 372 25.21 -35.06 -5.91
CA GLU A 372 24.18 -35.97 -5.43
C GLU A 372 23.29 -36.43 -6.60
N THR A 373 23.40 -37.71 -6.95
CA THR A 373 22.70 -38.29 -8.11
C THR A 373 21.19 -38.09 -8.05
N GLU A 374 20.57 -38.19 -6.88
CA GLU A 374 19.12 -38.03 -6.72
C GLU A 374 18.66 -36.61 -7.06
N ILE A 375 19.44 -35.59 -6.69
CA ILE A 375 19.13 -34.20 -7.01
C ILE A 375 19.37 -33.94 -8.50
N ALA A 376 20.47 -34.45 -9.05
CA ALA A 376 20.75 -34.34 -10.48
C ALA A 376 19.63 -34.95 -11.34
N ASP A 377 19.14 -36.13 -10.96
CA ASP A 377 18.01 -36.80 -11.64
C ASP A 377 16.72 -35.97 -11.53
N GLN A 378 16.45 -35.35 -10.37
CA GLN A 378 15.32 -34.43 -10.20
C GLN A 378 15.44 -33.20 -11.11
N ILE A 379 16.62 -32.57 -11.18
CA ILE A 379 16.85 -31.40 -12.04
C ILE A 379 16.55 -31.75 -13.50
N HIS A 380 17.10 -32.86 -14.00
CA HIS A 380 16.84 -33.33 -15.37
C HIS A 380 15.35 -33.60 -15.62
N ALA A 381 14.68 -34.28 -14.68
CA ALA A 381 13.26 -34.61 -14.81
C ALA A 381 12.37 -33.36 -14.88
N ILE A 382 12.75 -32.28 -14.17
CA ILE A 382 12.01 -31.02 -14.21
C ILE A 382 12.28 -30.25 -15.51
N LEU A 383 13.56 -30.11 -15.89
CA LEU A 383 13.94 -29.43 -17.14
C LEU A 383 13.30 -30.10 -18.38
N ASP A 384 13.16 -31.43 -18.38
CA ASP A 384 12.52 -32.18 -19.47
C ASP A 384 10.98 -31.97 -19.55
N ARG A 385 10.32 -31.73 -18.41
CA ARG A 385 8.85 -31.55 -18.35
C ARG A 385 8.41 -30.14 -18.73
N GLY A 386 9.26 -29.14 -18.53
CA GLY A 386 8.91 -27.72 -18.63
C GLY A 386 8.08 -27.23 -17.43
N THR A 387 7.99 -25.91 -17.25
CA THR A 387 7.29 -25.28 -16.12
C THR A 387 5.78 -25.29 -16.31
N GLY A 388 5.03 -25.91 -15.40
CA GLY A 388 3.58 -25.74 -15.24
C GLY A 388 3.29 -24.67 -14.19
N ASP A 389 2.41 -23.72 -14.54
CA ASP A 389 1.76 -22.68 -13.73
C ASP A 389 2.48 -22.24 -12.42
N GLY A 390 3.28 -21.17 -12.51
CA GLY A 390 4.22 -20.77 -11.45
C GLY A 390 3.58 -20.28 -10.15
N HIS A 391 2.39 -19.69 -10.19
CA HIS A 391 1.71 -19.15 -9.01
C HIS A 391 0.18 -19.33 -9.08
N PRO A 392 -0.45 -19.93 -8.05
CA PRO A 392 -1.91 -19.98 -7.93
C PRO A 392 -2.55 -18.58 -7.88
N ASP A 393 -3.68 -18.41 -8.55
CA ASP A 393 -4.46 -17.17 -8.54
C ASP A 393 -5.29 -17.03 -7.26
N LEU A 394 -4.79 -16.26 -6.30
CA LEU A 394 -5.52 -15.93 -5.07
C LEU A 394 -6.64 -14.90 -5.26
N PHE A 395 -6.74 -14.31 -6.45
CA PHE A 395 -7.71 -13.25 -6.74
C PHE A 395 -8.93 -13.76 -7.52
N GLU A 396 -8.98 -15.06 -7.83
CA GLU A 396 -10.16 -15.68 -8.41
C GLU A 396 -11.30 -15.74 -7.38
N GLU A 397 -12.50 -15.31 -7.78
CA GLU A 397 -13.68 -15.24 -6.91
C GLU A 397 -14.06 -16.65 -6.43
N GLY A 398 -13.95 -16.89 -5.12
CA GLY A 398 -14.26 -18.21 -4.53
C GLY A 398 -13.06 -19.16 -4.44
N ALA A 399 -11.83 -18.70 -4.63
CA ALA A 399 -10.62 -19.38 -4.18
C ALA A 399 -10.55 -19.40 -2.65
N ALA A 400 -11.52 -20.06 -2.00
CA ALA A 400 -11.34 -20.50 -0.63
C ALA A 400 -10.17 -21.49 -0.63
N TRP A 401 -9.31 -21.39 0.38
CA TRP A 401 -8.44 -22.49 0.72
C TRP A 401 -9.36 -23.69 0.97
N ASP A 402 -9.43 -24.62 0.03
CA ASP A 402 -9.94 -25.95 0.31
C ASP A 402 -8.95 -26.51 1.35
N ASP A 403 -9.25 -26.23 2.62
CA ASP A 403 -8.82 -27.07 3.72
C ASP A 403 -9.47 -28.42 3.42
N GLU A 404 -8.84 -29.21 2.56
CA GLU A 404 -8.96 -30.67 2.56
C GLU A 404 -8.42 -31.13 3.92
N ASP A 405 -9.13 -30.79 4.99
CA ASP A 405 -9.11 -31.51 6.24
C ASP A 405 -9.68 -32.89 5.88
N ASP A 406 -8.75 -33.85 5.84
CA ASP A 406 -8.96 -35.28 5.79
C ASP A 406 -9.99 -35.71 6.87
N GLU A 407 -11.29 -35.55 6.60
CA GLU A 407 -12.35 -36.35 7.21
C GLU A 407 -12.39 -37.72 6.51
N ASP A 408 -11.27 -38.45 6.56
CA ASP A 408 -11.28 -39.91 6.51
C ASP A 408 -11.87 -40.40 7.85
N GLU A 409 -13.16 -40.18 8.07
CA GLU A 409 -13.91 -40.93 9.08
C GLU A 409 -13.94 -42.40 8.64
N GLU A 410 -13.11 -43.18 9.33
CA GLU A 410 -13.14 -44.64 9.44
C GLU A 410 -14.58 -45.15 9.60
N ASP A 411 -15.23 -45.53 8.49
CA ASP A 411 -16.28 -46.55 8.53
C ASP A 411 -15.62 -47.92 8.69
N GLY A 412 -15.17 -48.20 9.91
CA GLY A 412 -14.83 -49.53 10.38
C GLY A 412 -16.11 -50.35 10.61
N ASP A 413 -16.39 -51.28 9.71
CA ASP A 413 -17.31 -52.40 9.91
C ASP A 413 -16.89 -53.24 11.14
N GLU A 414 -17.72 -53.26 12.19
CA GLU A 414 -17.92 -54.43 13.08
C GLU A 414 -19.36 -54.53 13.61
#